data_AF-A0AAD4MEX6-F1
#
_entry.id   AF-A0AAD4MEX6-F1
#
_cell.length_a   1.000
_cell.length_b   1.000
_cell.length_c   1.000
_cell.angle_alpha   90.00
_cell.angle_beta   90.00
_cell.angle_gamma   90.00
#
_symmetry.space_group_name_H-M   'P 1'
#
loop_
_entity.id
_entity.type
_entity.pdbx_description
1 polymer ?
#
loop_
_entity_poly.entity_id
_entity_poly.type
_entity_poly.pdbx_seq_one_letter_code
_entity_poly.pdbx_strand_id
1 'polypeptide(L)'
;MGAMRAEIYQPSSAAWETRQTLSPIEVAAAKEASILEKTNESEQLPRLLGRKVGMMRLFTDDGDAVPVTVVDVSNNRVTQIKSQETDGYVALQVTFGSRKASRVNKPEAGHLAKAGVEAGEIIQEFRVTADTAGQHKAGGVIPVASVFSVGQKVDVQGTSIGKGYAGTIKRHNMSSQRASHGNSRSHNVPGSIGMAQDPGRVFPGKRMRGPPRRRHPHHANLDVFRIDEARQLLLIKGAIPGAKGSPRSEVMELELLNEQGQAASKYDAPDTVFGREYNEALIHQVVVAYQANARQGTRAQKDREQVKHSTKKPFKQKGTGRARAGMTSSPLRSTRRCTRRHGVHLLAARPRRPSGRGRFDQGRLAQDEAAGSPFQGENLESVLVIAEEVDENLYLASRNLVNVLVVEPRYADPVSLVHYKKVLVTKGAVDKLKEMFA
;
A
#
# COMPACT_ATOMS: atom_id res chain seq x y z
N MET A 1 -54.78 28.93 -54.05
CA MET A 1 -53.51 28.16 -54.00
C MET A 1 -52.40 29.20 -53.89
N GLY A 2 -51.50 29.27 -52.92
CA GLY A 2 -51.13 28.47 -51.76
C GLY A 2 -49.93 29.24 -51.17
N ALA A 3 -49.85 29.30 -49.84
CA ALA A 3 -49.07 30.28 -49.08
C ALA A 3 -47.54 30.20 -49.23
N MET A 4 -46.85 31.33 -49.12
CA MET A 4 -45.53 31.41 -48.51
C MET A 4 -45.47 32.62 -47.55
N ARG A 5 -45.13 32.32 -46.30
CA ARG A 5 -44.97 33.22 -45.16
C ARG A 5 -43.82 34.20 -45.42
N ALA A 6 -44.05 35.49 -45.23
CA ALA A 6 -43.01 36.49 -45.06
C ALA A 6 -43.01 36.93 -43.59
N GLU A 7 -42.01 36.48 -42.83
CA GLU A 7 -41.72 36.99 -41.49
C GLU A 7 -40.89 38.27 -41.60
N ILE A 8 -41.37 39.29 -40.89
CA ILE A 8 -40.77 40.61 -40.75
C ILE A 8 -39.50 40.47 -39.91
N TYR A 9 -38.33 40.81 -40.46
CA TYR A 9 -37.09 40.92 -39.70
C TYR A 9 -36.84 42.40 -39.36
N GLN A 10 -37.02 42.75 -38.08
CA GLN A 10 -36.53 44.01 -37.50
C GLN A 10 -35.06 43.83 -37.07
N PRO A 11 -34.14 44.75 -37.41
CA PRO A 11 -32.76 44.68 -36.93
C PRO A 11 -32.67 45.17 -35.46
N SER A 12 -32.27 44.30 -34.54
CA SER A 12 -31.98 44.67 -33.15
C SER A 12 -30.48 44.89 -32.90
N SER A 13 -30.16 46.13 -32.53
CA SER A 13 -29.04 46.59 -31.69
C SER A 13 -27.63 46.02 -31.95
N ALA A 14 -26.86 46.74 -32.77
CA ALA A 14 -25.41 46.72 -32.76
C ALA A 14 -24.89 47.34 -31.44
N ALA A 15 -24.33 46.51 -30.56
CA ALA A 15 -23.56 46.94 -29.41
C ALA A 15 -22.09 47.15 -29.82
N TRP A 16 -21.69 48.41 -29.76
CA TRP A 16 -20.33 48.95 -29.62
C TRP A 16 -19.35 48.00 -28.90
N GLU A 17 -18.47 47.33 -29.64
CA GLU A 17 -17.21 46.84 -29.08
C GLU A 17 -16.16 47.96 -29.21
N THR A 18 -15.82 48.55 -28.07
CA THR A 18 -14.65 49.42 -27.95
C THR A 18 -13.41 48.57 -28.19
N ARG A 19 -12.74 48.77 -29.33
CA ARG A 19 -11.36 48.30 -29.54
C ARG A 19 -10.46 49.01 -28.53
N GLN A 20 -10.23 48.39 -27.38
CA GLN A 20 -9.18 48.81 -26.46
C GLN A 20 -7.84 48.61 -27.17
N THR A 21 -7.18 49.70 -27.54
CA THR A 21 -5.77 49.68 -27.97
C THR A 21 -4.93 49.40 -26.74
N LEU A 22 -4.35 48.19 -26.67
CA LEU A 22 -3.40 47.81 -25.64
C LEU A 22 -2.30 48.86 -25.53
N SER A 23 -1.99 49.29 -24.32
CA SER A 23 -0.92 50.27 -24.07
C SER A 23 0.44 49.70 -24.50
N PRO A 24 1.44 50.53 -24.86
CA PRO A 24 2.77 50.05 -25.24
C PRO A 24 3.43 49.14 -24.18
N ILE A 25 3.08 49.34 -22.90
CA ILE A 25 3.54 48.52 -21.77
C ILE A 25 2.85 47.15 -21.77
N GLU A 26 1.55 47.08 -22.04
CA GLU A 26 0.82 45.80 -22.17
C GLU A 26 1.26 45.03 -23.41
N VAL A 27 1.56 45.73 -24.51
CA VAL A 27 2.15 45.12 -25.71
C VAL A 27 3.56 44.60 -25.41
N ALA A 28 4.39 45.34 -24.68
CA ALA A 28 5.73 44.89 -24.27
C ALA A 28 5.65 43.69 -23.31
N ALA A 29 4.77 43.72 -22.31
CA ALA A 29 4.55 42.62 -21.37
C ALA A 29 3.99 41.37 -22.08
N ALA A 30 3.09 41.54 -23.05
CA ALA A 30 2.61 40.43 -23.89
C ALA A 30 3.72 39.88 -24.81
N LYS A 31 4.60 40.75 -25.31
CA LYS A 31 5.75 40.34 -26.12
C LYS A 31 6.77 39.59 -25.27
N GLU A 32 7.10 40.07 -24.07
CA GLU A 32 7.96 39.40 -23.09
C GLU A 32 7.36 38.07 -22.63
N ALA A 33 6.05 38.03 -22.35
CA ALA A 33 5.34 36.79 -22.05
C ALA A 33 5.40 35.79 -23.22
N SER A 34 5.22 36.25 -24.46
CA SER A 34 5.34 35.41 -25.66
C SER A 34 6.76 34.93 -25.93
N ILE A 35 7.77 35.73 -25.58
CA ILE A 35 9.19 35.36 -25.68
C ILE A 35 9.53 34.32 -24.61
N LEU A 36 9.02 34.48 -23.38
CA LEU A 36 9.13 33.50 -22.29
C LEU A 36 8.40 32.19 -22.60
N GLU A 37 7.25 32.25 -23.26
CA GLU A 37 6.51 31.06 -23.74
C GLU A 37 7.32 30.32 -24.82
N LYS A 38 7.90 31.05 -25.78
CA LYS A 38 8.77 30.48 -26.83
C LYS A 38 10.08 29.91 -26.30
N THR A 39 10.68 30.48 -25.25
CA THR A 39 11.88 29.89 -24.63
C THR A 39 11.57 28.58 -23.91
N ASN A 40 10.37 28.40 -23.35
CA ASN A 40 9.95 27.14 -22.72
C ASN A 40 9.58 26.04 -23.74
N GLU A 41 9.36 26.39 -25.01
CA GLU A 41 9.12 25.43 -26.09
C GLU A 41 10.41 24.80 -26.64
N SER A 42 11.57 25.44 -26.42
CA SER A 42 12.80 25.10 -27.14
C SER A 42 13.51 23.81 -26.70
N GLU A 43 13.16 23.19 -25.56
CA GLU A 43 13.73 21.90 -25.16
C GLU A 43 12.70 21.00 -24.45
N GLN A 44 11.59 20.65 -25.13
CA GLN A 44 10.70 19.59 -24.64
C GLN A 44 11.34 18.21 -24.87
N LEU A 45 12.36 17.89 -24.07
CA LEU A 45 12.96 16.57 -24.01
C LEU A 45 11.92 15.52 -23.56
N PRO A 46 12.07 14.26 -23.98
CA PRO A 46 11.17 13.19 -23.57
C PRO A 46 11.21 13.04 -22.05
N ARG A 47 10.06 13.09 -21.39
CA ARG A 47 9.99 12.80 -19.96
C ARG A 47 9.91 11.29 -19.76
N LEU A 48 10.50 10.81 -18.66
CA LEU A 48 10.43 9.40 -18.28
C LEU A 48 9.52 9.22 -17.06
N LEU A 49 8.85 8.07 -17.03
CA LEU A 49 8.09 7.64 -15.87
C LEU A 49 9.01 6.84 -14.96
N GLY A 50 8.81 6.99 -13.65
CA GLY A 50 9.62 6.26 -12.69
C GLY A 50 8.92 6.04 -11.37
N ARG A 51 9.43 5.08 -10.62
CA ARG A 51 8.97 4.71 -9.29
C ARG A 51 9.98 5.18 -8.26
N LYS A 52 9.50 5.93 -7.27
CA LYS A 52 10.32 6.32 -6.11
C LYS A 52 10.62 5.08 -5.26
N VAL A 53 11.87 4.65 -5.20
CA VAL A 53 12.29 3.49 -4.38
C VAL A 53 12.49 3.92 -2.93
N GLY A 54 13.22 5.02 -2.71
CA GLY A 54 13.57 5.45 -1.36
C GLY A 54 14.42 6.71 -1.33
N MET A 55 14.82 7.10 -0.13
CA MET A 55 15.79 8.17 0.10
C MET A 55 17.01 7.58 0.79
N MET A 56 18.19 8.05 0.42
CA MET A 56 19.46 7.72 1.05
C MET A 56 20.33 8.97 1.15
N ARG A 57 21.48 8.85 1.79
CA ARG A 57 22.48 9.91 1.85
C ARG A 57 23.75 9.39 1.18
N LEU A 58 24.33 10.21 0.31
CA LEU A 58 25.63 9.96 -0.30
C LEU A 58 26.63 10.97 0.25
N PHE A 59 27.85 10.51 0.46
CA PHE A 59 28.97 11.33 0.87
C PHE A 59 29.77 11.69 -0.37
N THR A 60 30.03 12.97 -0.59
CA THR A 60 30.97 13.43 -1.61
C THR A 60 32.41 13.25 -1.12
N ASP A 61 33.36 13.30 -2.04
CA ASP A 61 34.80 13.24 -1.70
C ASP A 61 35.23 14.43 -0.84
N ASP A 62 34.49 15.54 -0.90
CA ASP A 62 34.67 16.74 -0.07
C ASP A 62 34.16 16.57 1.39
N GLY A 63 33.52 15.43 1.70
CA GLY A 63 32.98 15.13 3.03
C GLY A 63 31.54 15.61 3.27
N ASP A 64 30.89 16.20 2.27
CA ASP A 64 29.50 16.66 2.41
C ASP A 64 28.49 15.51 2.33
N ALA A 65 27.47 15.55 3.19
CA ALA A 65 26.38 14.59 3.20
C ALA A 65 25.18 15.10 2.38
N VAL A 66 25.01 14.58 1.17
CA VAL A 66 23.94 14.98 0.25
C VAL A 66 22.73 14.03 0.36
N PRO A 67 21.53 14.51 0.71
CA PRO A 67 20.32 13.68 0.68
C PRO A 67 19.86 13.48 -0.77
N VAL A 68 19.74 12.23 -1.18
CA VAL A 68 19.30 11.84 -2.53
C VAL A 68 18.08 10.93 -2.48
N THR A 69 17.16 11.13 -3.42
CA THR A 69 16.05 10.21 -3.68
C THR A 69 16.41 9.31 -4.84
N VAL A 70 16.24 7.99 -4.65
CA VAL A 70 16.43 6.99 -5.70
C VAL A 70 15.11 6.75 -6.44
N VAL A 71 15.15 6.91 -7.75
CA VAL A 71 14.04 6.66 -8.66
C VAL A 71 14.42 5.54 -9.62
N ASP A 72 13.60 4.51 -9.68
CA ASP A 72 13.68 3.44 -10.68
C ASP A 72 12.95 3.89 -11.95
N VAL A 73 13.66 3.92 -13.06
CA VAL A 73 13.19 4.40 -14.37
C VAL A 73 13.30 3.26 -15.41
N SER A 74 13.36 2.01 -14.92
CA SER A 74 13.45 0.83 -15.78
C SER A 74 12.23 0.64 -16.68
N ASN A 75 12.45 0.01 -17.85
CA ASN A 75 11.39 -0.45 -18.74
C ASN A 75 10.42 0.64 -19.23
N ASN A 76 10.91 1.86 -19.50
CA ASN A 76 10.11 2.87 -20.18
C ASN A 76 10.00 2.57 -21.68
N ARG A 77 8.76 2.38 -22.16
CA ARG A 77 8.48 1.95 -23.54
C ARG A 77 7.49 2.91 -24.21
N VAL A 78 7.71 3.22 -25.47
CA VAL A 78 6.82 4.09 -26.26
C VAL A 78 5.65 3.29 -26.79
N THR A 79 4.42 3.64 -26.39
CA THR A 79 3.20 2.95 -26.83
C THR A 79 2.61 3.59 -28.08
N GLN A 80 2.59 4.92 -28.16
CA GLN A 80 2.04 5.65 -29.29
C GLN A 80 2.76 6.98 -29.47
N ILE A 81 2.92 7.39 -30.72
CA ILE A 81 3.39 8.73 -31.11
C ILE A 81 2.18 9.45 -31.70
N LYS A 82 1.83 10.60 -31.11
CA LYS A 82 0.73 11.47 -31.55
C LYS A 82 1.27 12.57 -32.44
N SER A 83 0.55 12.84 -33.54
CA SER A 83 0.91 13.83 -34.54
C SER A 83 -0.09 14.98 -34.58
N GLN A 84 0.36 16.15 -35.05
CA GLN A 84 -0.48 17.34 -35.18
C GLN A 84 -1.69 17.10 -36.08
N GLU A 85 -1.52 16.33 -37.15
CA GLU A 85 -2.55 16.09 -38.18
C GLU A 85 -3.67 15.15 -37.70
N THR A 86 -3.34 14.16 -36.87
CA THR A 86 -4.32 13.16 -36.41
C THR A 86 -4.95 13.54 -35.07
N ASP A 87 -4.14 14.00 -34.11
CA ASP A 87 -4.55 14.20 -32.72
C ASP A 87 -4.67 15.69 -32.32
N GLY A 88 -4.22 16.62 -33.18
CA GLY A 88 -4.25 18.07 -32.93
C GLY A 88 -3.13 18.59 -32.02
N TYR A 89 -2.20 17.72 -31.58
CA TYR A 89 -1.00 18.08 -30.84
C TYR A 89 0.08 17.00 -30.97
N VAL A 90 1.34 17.38 -30.77
CA VAL A 90 2.47 16.46 -30.76
C VAL A 90 2.73 15.96 -29.34
N ALA A 91 2.69 14.64 -29.16
CA ALA A 91 2.99 14.02 -27.87
C ALA A 91 3.51 12.58 -28.02
N LEU A 92 4.33 12.18 -27.05
CA LEU A 92 4.84 10.84 -26.89
C LEU A 92 4.10 10.15 -25.73
N GLN A 93 3.46 9.02 -26.01
CA GLN A 93 2.84 8.19 -24.97
C GLN A 93 3.82 7.12 -24.50
N VAL A 94 4.08 7.08 -23.19
CA VAL A 94 5.05 6.19 -22.55
C VAL A 94 4.36 5.34 -21.50
N THR A 95 4.75 4.08 -21.42
CA THR A 95 4.35 3.14 -20.37
C THR A 95 5.54 2.76 -19.50
N PHE A 96 5.28 2.54 -18.20
CA PHE A 96 6.29 2.13 -17.21
C PHE A 96 5.86 0.88 -16.44
N GLY A 97 6.84 0.02 -16.15
CA GLY A 97 6.69 -1.22 -15.40
C GLY A 97 6.03 -2.34 -16.20
N SER A 98 5.67 -3.42 -15.51
CA SER A 98 4.99 -4.58 -16.07
C SER A 98 3.67 -4.84 -15.32
N ARG A 99 2.65 -5.27 -16.07
CA ARG A 99 1.34 -5.63 -15.55
C ARG A 99 0.88 -6.93 -16.20
N LYS A 100 0.48 -7.90 -15.37
CA LYS A 100 -0.04 -9.19 -15.82
C LYS A 100 -1.20 -8.99 -16.80
N ALA A 101 -1.16 -9.70 -17.93
CA ALA A 101 -2.15 -9.61 -19.00
C ALA A 101 -3.61 -9.79 -18.50
N SER A 102 -3.82 -10.67 -17.51
CA SER A 102 -5.16 -10.91 -16.93
C SER A 102 -5.75 -9.73 -16.15
N ARG A 103 -4.93 -8.73 -15.79
CA ARG A 103 -5.35 -7.52 -15.07
C ARG A 103 -5.52 -6.32 -15.99
N VAL A 104 -5.28 -6.48 -17.30
CA VAL A 104 -5.39 -5.41 -18.30
C VAL A 104 -6.76 -5.48 -18.95
N ASN A 105 -7.40 -4.33 -19.15
CA ASN A 105 -8.68 -4.28 -19.81
C ASN A 105 -8.52 -4.61 -21.30
N LYS A 106 -9.47 -5.32 -21.89
CA LYS A 106 -9.46 -5.69 -23.33
C LYS A 106 -9.13 -4.52 -24.30
N PRO A 107 -9.70 -3.30 -24.17
CA PRO A 107 -9.35 -2.19 -25.06
C PRO A 107 -7.89 -1.73 -24.91
N GLU A 108 -7.38 -1.66 -23.67
CA GLU A 108 -5.98 -1.31 -23.41
C GLU A 108 -5.02 -2.37 -23.96
N ALA A 109 -5.38 -3.64 -23.83
CA ALA A 109 -4.61 -4.75 -24.38
C ALA A 109 -4.51 -4.67 -25.91
N GLY A 110 -5.62 -4.33 -26.59
CA GLY A 110 -5.61 -4.12 -28.05
C GLY A 110 -4.74 -2.92 -28.47
N HIS A 111 -4.80 -1.81 -27.71
CA HIS A 111 -3.97 -0.63 -27.94
C HIS A 111 -2.47 -0.95 -27.84
N LEU A 112 -2.08 -1.65 -26.77
CA LEU A 112 -0.68 -2.03 -26.52
C LEU A 112 -0.18 -3.11 -27.50
N ALA A 113 -1.05 -4.04 -27.91
CA ALA A 113 -0.72 -5.05 -28.91
C ALA A 113 -0.39 -4.44 -30.27
N LYS A 114 -1.08 -3.35 -30.67
CA LYS A 114 -0.76 -2.60 -31.90
C LYS A 114 0.66 -2.04 -31.89
N ALA A 115 1.16 -1.65 -30.71
CA ALA A 115 2.52 -1.15 -30.52
C ALA A 115 3.55 -2.27 -30.30
N GLY A 116 3.11 -3.52 -30.08
CA GLY A 116 3.99 -4.63 -29.71
C GLY A 116 4.62 -4.51 -28.31
N VAL A 117 3.99 -3.76 -27.41
CA VAL A 117 4.55 -3.43 -26.08
C VAL A 117 3.82 -4.20 -24.98
N GLU A 118 4.56 -4.73 -24.01
CA GLU A 118 3.98 -5.30 -22.79
C GLU A 118 3.19 -4.25 -21.99
N ALA A 119 2.11 -4.66 -21.33
CA ALA A 119 1.35 -3.74 -20.51
C ALA A 119 2.14 -3.25 -19.30
N GLY A 120 2.16 -1.93 -19.09
CA GLY A 120 2.73 -1.33 -17.89
C GLY A 120 1.69 -1.01 -16.82
N GLU A 121 2.18 -0.54 -15.68
CA GLU A 121 1.34 -0.10 -14.55
C GLU A 121 0.74 1.29 -14.80
N ILE A 122 1.49 2.17 -15.47
CA ILE A 122 1.14 3.56 -15.71
C ILE A 122 1.43 3.88 -17.17
N ILE A 123 0.45 4.51 -17.83
CA ILE A 123 0.58 5.10 -19.17
C ILE A 123 0.37 6.61 -19.00
N GLN A 124 1.28 7.41 -19.56
CA GLN A 124 1.22 8.87 -19.53
C GLN A 124 1.67 9.45 -20.87
N GLU A 125 1.25 10.68 -21.12
CA GLU A 125 1.55 11.41 -22.34
C GLU A 125 2.43 12.60 -22.03
N PHE A 126 3.43 12.82 -22.86
CA PHE A 126 4.37 13.92 -22.73
C PHE A 126 4.34 14.74 -24.01
N ARG A 127 4.07 16.03 -23.86
CA ARG A 127 4.21 16.97 -24.97
C ARG A 127 5.68 17.12 -25.31
N VAL A 128 5.99 16.97 -26.59
CA VAL A 128 7.34 17.01 -27.16
C VAL A 128 7.32 17.77 -28.48
N THR A 129 8.47 18.28 -28.90
CA THR A 129 8.63 18.87 -30.24
C THR A 129 8.58 17.79 -31.32
N ALA A 130 8.22 18.19 -32.55
CA ALA A 130 8.07 17.28 -33.68
C ALA A 130 9.39 16.55 -34.03
N ASP A 131 10.52 17.25 -33.91
CA ASP A 131 11.85 16.69 -34.19
C ASP A 131 12.21 15.57 -33.21
N THR A 132 11.91 15.78 -31.92
CA THR A 132 12.15 14.80 -30.86
C THR A 132 11.23 13.60 -31.00
N ALA A 133 9.97 13.81 -31.41
CA ALA A 133 9.01 12.74 -31.63
C ALA A 133 9.46 11.78 -32.76
N GLY A 134 10.08 12.30 -33.82
CA GLY A 134 10.57 11.51 -34.96
C GLY A 134 11.77 10.61 -34.65
N GLN A 135 12.51 10.89 -33.57
CA GLN A 135 13.66 10.07 -33.14
C GLN A 135 13.25 8.77 -32.46
N HIS A 136 12.01 8.69 -31.97
CA HIS A 136 11.49 7.53 -31.28
C HIS A 136 10.55 6.72 -32.18
N LYS A 137 10.49 5.41 -31.96
CA LYS A 137 9.58 4.49 -32.64
C LYS A 137 8.63 3.87 -31.63
N ALA A 138 7.37 3.64 -32.02
CA ALA A 138 6.45 2.84 -31.23
C ALA A 138 7.07 1.44 -30.99
N GLY A 139 7.01 0.94 -29.76
CA GLY A 139 7.70 -0.27 -29.35
C GLY A 139 9.10 -0.05 -28.77
N GLY A 140 9.71 1.11 -29.00
CA GLY A 140 11.06 1.43 -28.54
C GLY A 140 11.16 1.57 -27.03
N VAL A 141 12.24 1.04 -26.45
CA VAL A 141 12.65 1.29 -25.06
C VAL A 141 13.46 2.57 -25.02
N ILE A 142 13.16 3.47 -24.09
CA ILE A 142 13.94 4.70 -23.89
C ILE A 142 14.93 4.46 -22.73
N PRO A 143 16.25 4.40 -23.00
CA PRO A 143 17.24 4.25 -21.94
C PRO A 143 17.39 5.55 -21.13
N VAL A 144 17.72 5.42 -19.85
CA VAL A 144 17.87 6.60 -18.96
C VAL A 144 19.03 7.50 -19.41
N ALA A 145 20.14 6.91 -19.86
CA ALA A 145 21.35 7.64 -20.24
C ALA A 145 21.19 8.50 -21.50
N SER A 146 20.24 8.21 -22.38
CA SER A 146 20.00 9.04 -23.57
C SER A 146 19.21 10.31 -23.25
N VAL A 147 18.52 10.35 -22.10
CA VAL A 147 17.61 11.45 -21.73
C VAL A 147 18.22 12.34 -20.66
N PHE A 148 18.96 11.76 -19.71
CA PHE A 148 19.50 12.48 -18.56
C PHE A 148 21.02 12.46 -18.52
N SER A 149 21.60 13.58 -18.14
CA SER A 149 23.03 13.71 -17.84
C SER A 149 23.26 14.09 -16.38
N VAL A 150 24.42 13.72 -15.82
CA VAL A 150 24.79 14.07 -14.45
C VAL A 150 24.98 15.59 -14.35
N GLY A 151 24.41 16.21 -13.32
CA GLY A 151 24.41 17.67 -13.11
C GLY A 151 23.29 18.42 -13.82
N GLN A 152 22.48 17.75 -14.65
CA GLN A 152 21.31 18.36 -15.26
C GLN A 152 20.23 18.67 -14.21
N LYS A 153 19.54 19.81 -14.39
CA LYS A 153 18.36 20.16 -13.60
C LYS A 153 17.13 19.50 -14.18
N VAL A 154 16.35 18.85 -13.32
CA VAL A 154 15.14 18.13 -13.69
C VAL A 154 13.95 18.60 -12.86
N ASP A 155 12.79 18.56 -13.49
CA ASP A 155 11.51 18.82 -12.84
C ASP A 155 10.78 17.51 -12.57
N VAL A 156 10.35 17.31 -11.33
CA VAL A 156 9.67 16.09 -10.92
C VAL A 156 8.22 16.38 -10.56
N GLN A 157 7.33 15.61 -11.18
CA GLN A 157 5.89 15.65 -10.93
C GLN A 157 5.43 14.32 -10.35
N GLY A 158 4.65 14.35 -9.28
CA GLY A 158 4.19 13.14 -8.63
C GLY A 158 2.94 13.38 -7.80
N THR A 159 2.20 12.32 -7.53
CA THR A 159 1.03 12.40 -6.64
C THR A 159 1.52 12.54 -5.19
N SER A 160 1.07 13.56 -4.46
CA SER A 160 1.44 13.72 -3.06
C SER A 160 0.88 12.62 -2.14
N ILE A 161 1.56 12.37 -1.02
CA ILE A 161 1.14 11.37 -0.02
C ILE A 161 -0.21 11.77 0.59
N GLY A 162 -1.17 10.85 0.54
CA GLY A 162 -2.48 11.03 1.16
C GLY A 162 -2.38 11.04 2.69
N LYS A 163 -3.00 12.04 3.34
CA LYS A 163 -3.02 12.17 4.81
C LYS A 163 -4.40 11.97 5.44
N GLY A 164 -5.33 11.32 4.73
CA GLY A 164 -6.70 11.09 5.18
C GLY A 164 -7.52 12.38 5.37
N TYR A 165 -8.57 12.36 6.19
CA TYR A 165 -9.32 13.57 6.53
C TYR A 165 -8.51 14.43 7.51
N ALA A 166 -8.10 15.63 7.09
CA ALA A 166 -7.24 16.50 7.88
C ALA A 166 -8.03 17.64 8.55
N GLY A 167 -7.73 17.90 9.82
CA GLY A 167 -8.19 19.09 10.53
C GLY A 167 -7.58 20.38 9.98
N THR A 168 -8.14 21.53 10.37
CA THR A 168 -7.78 22.83 9.79
C THR A 168 -6.33 23.25 10.10
N ILE A 169 -5.83 22.88 11.29
CA ILE A 169 -4.42 23.10 11.68
C ILE A 169 -3.48 22.37 10.72
N LYS A 170 -3.61 21.05 10.56
CA LYS A 170 -2.74 20.25 9.68
C LYS A 170 -2.87 20.60 8.19
N ARG A 171 -4.06 21.04 7.75
CA ARG A 171 -4.35 21.31 6.34
C ARG A 171 -3.95 22.72 5.89
N HIS A 172 -4.10 23.70 6.78
CA HIS A 172 -3.97 25.12 6.46
C HIS A 172 -3.05 25.89 7.41
N ASN A 173 -2.33 25.19 8.29
CA ASN A 173 -1.42 25.74 9.30
C ASN A 173 -2.08 26.82 10.18
N MET A 174 -3.36 26.65 10.53
CA MET A 174 -4.04 27.51 11.51
C MET A 174 -3.49 27.25 12.92
N SER A 175 -3.53 28.24 13.81
CA SER A 175 -3.17 28.10 15.21
C SER A 175 -4.26 27.39 16.03
N SER A 176 -3.88 26.76 17.14
CA SER A 176 -4.82 26.28 18.15
C SER A 176 -5.28 27.43 19.05
N GLN A 177 -6.40 27.24 19.75
CA GLN A 177 -6.84 28.12 20.84
C GLN A 177 -6.08 27.82 22.14
N ARG A 178 -6.38 28.57 23.20
CA ARG A 178 -5.79 28.38 24.54
C ARG A 178 -5.99 26.94 25.04
N ALA A 179 -5.00 26.40 25.73
CA ALA A 179 -5.06 25.03 26.26
C ALA A 179 -5.73 24.96 27.65
N SER A 180 -5.37 25.84 28.60
CA SER A 180 -5.74 25.70 30.02
C SER A 180 -6.67 26.80 30.56
N HIS A 181 -6.63 28.01 30.00
CA HIS A 181 -7.37 29.16 30.52
C HIS A 181 -8.85 29.16 30.10
N GLY A 182 -9.66 28.34 30.76
CA GLY A 182 -11.13 28.34 30.64
C GLY A 182 -11.68 27.87 29.29
N ASN A 183 -10.84 27.31 28.42
CA ASN A 183 -11.28 26.80 27.12
C ASN A 183 -12.05 25.48 27.30
N SER A 184 -13.31 25.47 26.89
CA SER A 184 -14.14 24.27 26.88
C SER A 184 -14.21 23.66 25.48
N ARG A 185 -13.51 22.53 25.29
CA ARG A 185 -13.59 21.66 24.09
C ARG A 185 -13.21 22.32 22.76
N SER A 186 -12.67 23.53 22.77
CA SER A 186 -12.44 24.35 21.55
C SER A 186 -10.95 24.50 21.21
N HIS A 187 -10.07 23.64 21.72
CA HIS A 187 -8.62 23.79 21.53
C HIS A 187 -8.20 23.77 20.04
N ASN A 188 -8.79 22.88 19.24
CA ASN A 188 -8.38 22.64 17.85
C ASN A 188 -9.50 22.94 16.82
N VAL A 189 -10.43 23.84 17.16
CA VAL A 189 -11.53 24.23 16.26
C VAL A 189 -11.10 25.40 15.37
N PRO A 190 -11.65 25.54 14.14
CA PRO A 190 -11.27 26.59 13.20
C PRO A 190 -11.65 28.02 13.61
N GLY A 191 -12.41 28.20 14.70
CA GLY A 191 -12.97 29.50 15.09
C GLY A 191 -14.14 29.92 14.17
N SER A 192 -14.31 31.23 14.00
CA SER A 192 -15.38 31.78 13.17
C SER A 192 -15.19 31.48 11.67
N ILE A 193 -16.27 31.08 11.01
CA ILE A 193 -16.29 30.73 9.58
C ILE A 193 -16.83 31.84 8.68
N GLY A 194 -17.47 32.88 9.25
CA GLY A 194 -18.12 33.96 8.51
C GLY A 194 -18.68 35.06 9.42
N MET A 195 -19.33 36.04 8.80
CA MET A 195 -20.05 37.12 9.49
C MET A 195 -21.52 36.74 9.71
N ALA A 196 -22.25 37.54 10.50
CA ALA A 196 -23.65 37.32 10.82
C ALA A 196 -24.60 37.70 9.64
N GLN A 197 -25.20 38.89 9.65
CA GLN A 197 -26.28 39.26 8.73
C GLN A 197 -25.79 39.47 7.29
N ASP A 198 -24.77 40.31 7.10
CA ASP A 198 -24.18 40.60 5.79
C ASP A 198 -22.78 39.99 5.72
N PRO A 199 -22.49 39.02 4.83
CA PRO A 199 -23.25 38.54 3.65
C PRO A 199 -24.18 37.33 3.88
N GLY A 200 -24.44 36.92 5.13
CA GLY A 200 -25.39 35.84 5.47
C GLY A 200 -24.98 34.43 5.00
N ARG A 201 -23.74 34.26 4.52
CA ARG A 201 -23.22 32.99 3.98
C ARG A 201 -21.71 32.86 4.16
N VAL A 202 -21.22 31.63 4.09
CA VAL A 202 -19.78 31.34 4.02
C VAL A 202 -19.31 31.45 2.57
N PHE A 203 -18.24 32.21 2.33
CA PHE A 203 -17.68 32.36 0.98
C PHE A 203 -17.14 31.04 0.41
N PRO A 204 -17.35 30.77 -0.90
CA PRO A 204 -16.67 29.67 -1.59
C PRO A 204 -15.15 29.76 -1.44
N GLY A 205 -14.49 28.61 -1.29
CA GLY A 205 -13.04 28.55 -1.09
C GLY A 205 -12.57 28.82 0.35
N LYS A 206 -13.48 29.06 1.31
CA LYS A 206 -13.12 29.18 2.73
C LYS A 206 -12.33 27.96 3.21
N ARG A 207 -11.21 28.23 3.88
CA ARG A 207 -10.30 27.20 4.42
C ARG A 207 -10.97 26.45 5.56
N MET A 208 -11.22 25.16 5.35
CA MET A 208 -11.94 24.29 6.30
C MET A 208 -11.22 22.95 6.44
N ARG A 209 -11.66 22.12 7.40
CA ARG A 209 -11.26 20.71 7.48
C ARG A 209 -11.67 19.94 6.23
N GLY A 210 -10.95 18.87 5.94
CA GLY A 210 -11.24 17.99 4.81
C GLY A 210 -10.01 17.19 4.39
N PRO A 211 -10.16 16.26 3.44
CA PRO A 211 -9.02 15.61 2.84
C PRO A 211 -8.06 16.67 2.27
N PRO A 212 -6.76 16.61 2.56
CA PRO A 212 -5.79 17.36 1.79
C PRO A 212 -5.92 16.89 0.35
N ARG A 213 -5.88 17.85 -0.57
CA ARG A 213 -6.01 17.54 -2.00
C ARG A 213 -4.92 16.53 -2.35
N ARG A 214 -5.28 15.46 -3.05
CA ARG A 214 -4.35 14.58 -3.77
C ARG A 214 -3.80 15.41 -4.93
N ARG A 215 -2.83 16.28 -4.62
CA ARG A 215 -2.26 17.24 -5.56
C ARG A 215 -1.14 16.55 -6.34
N HIS A 216 -0.87 17.09 -7.53
CA HIS A 216 0.32 16.80 -8.31
C HIS A 216 1.27 17.99 -8.17
N PRO A 217 1.99 18.16 -7.04
CA PRO A 217 2.99 19.21 -6.93
C PRO A 217 4.10 18.99 -7.97
N HIS A 218 4.59 20.11 -8.49
CA HIS A 218 5.79 20.18 -9.31
C HIS A 218 6.93 20.62 -8.41
N HIS A 219 7.98 19.81 -8.33
CA HIS A 219 9.25 20.18 -7.72
C HIS A 219 10.22 20.46 -8.85
N ALA A 220 10.52 21.74 -9.06
CA ALA A 220 11.38 22.18 -10.15
C ALA A 220 12.84 22.31 -9.69
N ASN A 221 13.76 22.30 -10.66
CA ASN A 221 15.18 22.58 -10.45
C ASN A 221 15.87 21.63 -9.45
N LEU A 222 15.61 20.33 -9.56
CA LEU A 222 16.33 19.32 -8.78
C LEU A 222 17.54 18.82 -9.58
N ASP A 223 18.70 18.71 -8.94
CA ASP A 223 19.92 18.25 -9.63
C ASP A 223 19.96 16.72 -9.73
N VAL A 224 20.31 16.19 -10.89
CA VAL A 224 20.68 14.77 -11.06
C VAL A 224 22.08 14.56 -10.51
N PHE A 225 22.19 13.79 -9.44
CA PHE A 225 23.46 13.56 -8.73
C PHE A 225 24.26 12.41 -9.35
N ARG A 226 23.59 11.30 -9.69
CA ARG A 226 24.23 10.12 -10.29
C ARG A 226 23.21 9.32 -11.10
N ILE A 227 23.69 8.68 -12.16
CA ILE A 227 22.93 7.73 -12.97
C ILE A 227 23.60 6.35 -12.83
N ASP A 228 22.80 5.32 -12.58
CA ASP A 228 23.23 3.92 -12.60
C ASP A 228 22.57 3.24 -13.80
N GLU A 229 23.36 3.00 -14.86
CA GLU A 229 22.87 2.45 -16.12
C GLU A 229 22.55 0.96 -16.03
N ALA A 230 23.30 0.19 -15.23
CA ALA A 230 23.09 -1.25 -15.10
C ALA A 230 21.73 -1.56 -14.46
N ARG A 231 21.34 -0.74 -13.47
CA ARG A 231 20.06 -0.89 -12.75
C ARG A 231 18.98 0.08 -13.23
N GLN A 232 19.28 0.95 -14.20
CA GLN A 232 18.40 2.03 -14.69
C GLN A 232 17.84 2.90 -13.54
N LEU A 233 18.70 3.23 -12.57
CA LEU A 233 18.34 4.07 -11.42
C LEU A 233 18.82 5.51 -11.63
N LEU A 234 17.97 6.45 -11.23
CA LEU A 234 18.25 7.88 -11.23
C LEU A 234 18.31 8.40 -9.79
N LEU A 235 19.43 8.99 -9.40
CA LEU A 235 19.63 9.57 -8.09
C LEU A 235 19.49 11.09 -8.18
N ILE A 236 18.41 11.61 -7.61
CA ILE A 236 18.05 13.04 -7.66
C ILE A 236 18.28 13.65 -6.28
N LYS A 237 18.93 14.81 -6.24
CA LYS A 237 19.17 15.57 -5.01
C LYS A 237 17.85 16.08 -4.43
N GLY A 238 17.65 15.87 -3.13
CA GLY A 238 16.49 16.38 -2.39
C GLY A 238 15.28 15.44 -2.39
N ALA A 239 14.11 16.02 -2.06
CA ALA A 239 12.88 15.27 -1.80
C ALA A 239 11.91 15.32 -2.98
N ILE A 240 11.43 14.15 -3.40
CA ILE A 240 10.44 13.99 -4.47
C ILE A 240 9.04 13.71 -3.89
N PRO A 241 7.96 14.27 -4.47
CA PRO A 241 6.60 13.98 -4.04
C PRO A 241 6.19 12.54 -4.31
N GLY A 242 5.45 11.96 -3.36
CA GLY A 242 4.92 10.60 -3.48
C GLY A 242 5.44 9.64 -2.41
N ALA A 243 4.67 8.58 -2.21
CA ALA A 243 5.03 7.48 -1.32
C ALA A 243 6.16 6.66 -1.96
N LYS A 244 6.92 5.95 -1.13
CA LYS A 244 7.83 4.92 -1.62
C LYS A 244 6.99 3.85 -2.32
N GLY A 245 7.36 3.48 -3.53
CA GLY A 245 6.84 2.28 -4.17
C GLY A 245 7.35 1.07 -3.42
N SER A 246 6.54 0.01 -3.29
CA SER A 246 7.05 -1.26 -2.77
C SER A 246 8.20 -1.70 -3.68
N PRO A 247 9.41 -1.96 -3.15
CA PRO A 247 10.45 -2.55 -3.96
C PRO A 247 9.93 -3.90 -4.44
N ARG A 248 9.99 -4.12 -5.75
CA ARG A 248 10.03 -5.46 -6.32
C ARG A 248 11.51 -5.72 -6.61
N SER A 249 12.25 -6.18 -5.60
CA SER A 249 13.18 -7.25 -5.92
C SER A 249 12.31 -8.42 -6.36
N GLU A 250 12.71 -9.15 -7.40
CA GLU A 250 11.90 -10.25 -7.94
C GLU A 250 12.24 -11.59 -7.28
N VAL A 251 13.34 -11.66 -6.53
CA VAL A 251 13.90 -12.90 -5.99
C VAL A 251 14.61 -12.64 -4.65
N MET A 252 14.25 -13.43 -3.65
CA MET A 252 14.97 -13.58 -2.38
C MET A 252 15.63 -14.96 -2.35
N GLU A 253 16.93 -15.03 -2.05
CA GLU A 253 17.66 -16.31 -1.87
C GLU A 253 17.44 -16.84 -0.45
N LEU A 254 16.91 -18.06 -0.31
CA LEU A 254 16.75 -18.77 0.98
C LEU A 254 17.74 -19.95 1.07
N GLU A 255 18.17 -20.29 2.28
CA GLU A 255 18.99 -21.49 2.53
C GLU A 255 18.12 -22.74 2.68
N LEU A 256 18.44 -23.78 1.91
CA LEU A 256 17.84 -25.11 1.99
C LEU A 256 18.71 -26.01 2.86
N LEU A 257 18.08 -26.60 3.87
CA LEU A 257 18.67 -27.53 4.83
C LEU A 257 18.50 -28.97 4.39
N ASN A 258 19.51 -29.78 4.67
CA ASN A 258 19.42 -31.24 4.67
C ASN A 258 18.76 -31.77 5.95
N GLU A 259 18.52 -33.08 5.99
CA GLU A 259 17.88 -33.79 7.12
C GLU A 259 18.62 -33.65 8.46
N GLN A 260 19.90 -33.27 8.43
CA GLN A 260 20.75 -33.08 9.61
C GLN A 260 20.83 -31.61 10.05
N GLY A 261 20.05 -30.72 9.43
CA GLY A 261 19.98 -29.28 9.80
C GLY A 261 21.16 -28.44 9.29
N GLN A 262 21.93 -28.95 8.32
CA GLN A 262 23.05 -28.23 7.68
C GLN A 262 22.61 -27.61 6.35
N ALA A 263 23.11 -26.40 6.06
CA ALA A 263 22.80 -25.69 4.81
C ALA A 263 23.44 -26.41 3.61
N ALA A 264 22.61 -26.86 2.67
CA ALA A 264 23.00 -27.64 1.51
C ALA A 264 23.02 -26.82 0.21
N SER A 265 21.95 -26.07 -0.08
CA SER A 265 21.83 -25.29 -1.32
C SER A 265 21.00 -24.01 -1.13
N LYS A 266 21.09 -23.08 -2.08
CA LYS A 266 20.26 -21.87 -2.11
C LYS A 266 19.00 -22.11 -2.96
N TYR A 267 17.86 -21.58 -2.51
CA TYR A 267 16.57 -21.67 -3.19
C TYR A 267 16.02 -20.28 -3.48
N ASP A 268 15.65 -20.04 -4.75
CA ASP A 268 15.10 -18.77 -5.21
C ASP A 268 13.62 -18.66 -4.83
N ALA A 269 13.34 -17.93 -3.76
CA ALA A 269 11.98 -17.70 -3.29
C ALA A 269 11.38 -16.42 -3.91
N PRO A 270 10.11 -16.45 -4.34
CA PRO A 270 9.47 -15.28 -4.92
C PRO A 270 9.21 -14.19 -3.87
N ASP A 271 9.64 -12.98 -4.16
CA ASP A 271 9.44 -11.79 -3.31
C ASP A 271 7.97 -11.39 -3.14
N THR A 272 7.06 -11.94 -3.93
CA THR A 272 5.62 -11.72 -3.75
C THR A 272 5.07 -12.36 -2.47
N VAL A 273 5.67 -13.48 -2.07
CA VAL A 273 5.30 -14.25 -0.87
C VAL A 273 6.08 -13.75 0.34
N PHE A 274 7.40 -13.55 0.21
CA PHE A 274 8.30 -13.25 1.32
C PHE A 274 8.79 -11.79 1.38
N GLY A 275 8.59 -11.02 0.31
CA GLY A 275 9.14 -9.66 0.12
C GLY A 275 8.27 -8.48 0.63
N ARG A 276 7.12 -8.73 1.28
CA ARG A 276 6.21 -7.65 1.74
C ARG A 276 6.68 -6.97 3.02
N GLU A 277 6.75 -5.65 3.10
CA GLU A 277 7.19 -4.93 4.33
C GLU A 277 6.42 -5.35 5.60
N TYR A 278 7.15 -5.58 6.70
CA TYR A 278 6.56 -5.92 8.00
C TYR A 278 5.77 -4.72 8.54
N ASN A 279 4.47 -4.91 8.72
CA ASN A 279 3.59 -3.87 9.27
C ASN A 279 3.28 -4.16 10.74
N GLU A 280 4.08 -3.59 11.62
CA GLU A 280 3.97 -3.76 13.07
C GLU A 280 2.58 -3.39 13.60
N ALA A 281 1.98 -2.30 13.09
CA ALA A 281 0.67 -1.83 13.55
C ALA A 281 -0.45 -2.83 13.23
N LEU A 282 -0.45 -3.41 12.03
CA LEU A 282 -1.44 -4.43 11.66
C LEU A 282 -1.25 -5.71 12.46
N ILE A 283 0.00 -6.14 12.65
CA ILE A 283 0.30 -7.37 13.39
C ILE A 283 -0.06 -7.21 14.87
N HIS A 284 0.25 -6.07 15.47
CA HIS A 284 -0.16 -5.74 16.83
C HIS A 284 -1.70 -5.80 16.97
N GLN A 285 -2.46 -5.20 16.05
CA GLN A 285 -3.93 -5.27 16.08
C GLN A 285 -4.45 -6.71 15.99
N VAL A 286 -3.85 -7.54 15.14
CA VAL A 286 -4.24 -8.94 14.97
C VAL A 286 -3.92 -9.75 16.22
N VAL A 287 -2.73 -9.58 16.80
CA VAL A 287 -2.34 -10.25 18.05
C VAL A 287 -3.26 -9.83 19.19
N VAL A 288 -3.56 -8.54 19.32
CA VAL A 288 -4.51 -8.02 20.32
C VAL A 288 -5.90 -8.61 20.11
N ALA A 289 -6.40 -8.69 18.88
CA ALA A 289 -7.69 -9.29 18.57
C ALA A 289 -7.71 -10.80 18.87
N TYR A 290 -6.64 -11.52 18.53
CA TYR A 290 -6.50 -12.94 18.82
C TYR A 290 -6.45 -13.20 20.32
N GLN A 291 -5.65 -12.44 21.07
CA GLN A 291 -5.61 -12.52 22.54
C GLN A 291 -6.95 -12.11 23.16
N ALA A 292 -7.66 -11.13 22.62
CA ALA A 292 -8.99 -10.74 23.08
C ALA A 292 -10.04 -11.82 22.82
N ASN A 293 -9.95 -12.54 21.69
CA ASN A 293 -10.80 -13.70 21.39
C ASN A 293 -10.43 -14.92 22.25
N ALA A 294 -9.14 -15.10 22.56
CA ALA A 294 -8.65 -16.15 23.45
C ALA A 294 -9.01 -15.88 24.92
N ARG A 295 -9.20 -14.60 25.28
CA ARG A 295 -9.85 -14.22 26.55
C ARG A 295 -11.31 -14.69 26.49
N GLN A 296 -11.53 -15.90 26.97
CA GLN A 296 -12.84 -16.28 27.46
C GLN A 296 -13.24 -15.23 28.50
N GLY A 297 -14.39 -14.60 28.30
CA GLY A 297 -14.88 -13.52 29.16
C GLY A 297 -15.26 -14.03 30.55
N THR A 298 -14.30 -14.44 31.34
CA THR A 298 -14.46 -14.85 32.74
C THR A 298 -13.11 -14.74 33.44
N ARG A 299 -13.03 -13.86 34.44
CA ARG A 299 -12.11 -14.00 35.59
C ARG A 299 -12.04 -15.48 35.95
N ALA A 300 -10.86 -16.12 35.94
CA ALA A 300 -10.65 -17.57 36.14
C ALA A 300 -11.74 -18.20 37.03
N GLN A 301 -12.77 -18.74 36.39
CA GLN A 301 -13.91 -19.39 37.04
C GLN A 301 -13.71 -20.87 36.87
N LYS A 302 -13.62 -21.60 37.98
CA LYS A 302 -13.40 -23.05 37.97
C LYS A 302 -14.56 -23.72 37.24
N ASP A 303 -14.23 -24.51 36.22
CA ASP A 303 -15.20 -25.39 35.57
C ASP A 303 -15.66 -26.50 36.53
N ARG A 304 -16.77 -27.18 36.20
CA ARG A 304 -17.35 -28.25 37.03
C ARG A 304 -16.33 -29.34 37.41
N GLU A 305 -15.36 -29.59 36.53
CA GLU A 305 -14.27 -30.55 36.69
C GLU A 305 -13.17 -30.06 37.65
N GLN A 306 -12.93 -28.75 37.71
CA GLN A 306 -11.91 -28.13 38.57
C GLN A 306 -12.41 -27.83 39.99
N VAL A 307 -13.72 -27.91 40.19
CA VAL A 307 -14.37 -27.70 41.48
C VAL A 307 -14.37 -29.00 42.26
N LYS A 308 -13.55 -29.11 43.33
CA LYS A 308 -13.67 -30.19 44.31
C LYS A 308 -15.07 -30.14 44.96
N HIS A 309 -15.86 -31.19 44.75
CA HIS A 309 -17.20 -31.32 45.30
C HIS A 309 -17.51 -32.78 45.64
N SER A 310 -18.46 -33.00 46.54
CA SER A 310 -18.95 -34.34 46.82
C SER A 310 -20.00 -34.74 45.80
N THR A 311 -19.86 -35.95 45.23
CA THR A 311 -20.86 -36.58 44.36
C THR A 311 -22.12 -36.99 45.12
N LYS A 312 -22.09 -36.94 46.47
CA LYS A 312 -23.23 -37.27 47.33
C LYS A 312 -24.33 -36.22 47.20
N LYS A 313 -25.58 -36.70 47.13
CA LYS A 313 -26.77 -35.85 47.03
C LYS A 313 -26.95 -35.03 48.32
N PRO A 314 -27.21 -33.70 48.23
CA PRO A 314 -27.32 -32.85 49.42
C PRO A 314 -28.48 -33.20 50.35
N PHE A 315 -29.61 -33.67 49.80
CA PHE A 315 -30.78 -34.10 50.57
C PHE A 315 -31.68 -35.04 49.74
N LYS A 316 -32.57 -35.74 50.43
CA LYS A 316 -33.55 -36.66 49.83
C LYS A 316 -34.51 -35.90 48.88
N GLN A 317 -34.89 -36.55 47.77
CA GLN A 317 -35.64 -35.93 46.68
C GLN A 317 -37.09 -35.51 47.06
N LYS A 318 -37.67 -36.12 48.09
CA LYS A 318 -39.04 -35.89 48.55
C LYS A 318 -39.07 -35.88 50.09
N GLY A 319 -40.10 -35.25 50.68
CA GLY A 319 -40.34 -35.24 52.14
C GLY A 319 -39.53 -34.22 52.94
N THR A 320 -38.84 -33.28 52.29
CA THR A 320 -37.98 -32.29 52.96
C THR A 320 -38.47 -30.84 52.82
N GLY A 321 -39.56 -30.61 52.07
CA GLY A 321 -40.05 -29.27 51.73
C GLY A 321 -39.13 -28.44 50.82
N ARG A 322 -37.97 -28.99 50.41
CA ARG A 322 -36.98 -28.29 49.57
C ARG A 322 -37.20 -28.59 48.08
N ALA A 323 -36.83 -27.61 47.25
CA ALA A 323 -36.78 -27.79 45.79
C ALA A 323 -35.84 -28.96 45.42
N ARG A 324 -36.24 -29.75 44.43
CA ARG A 324 -35.47 -30.91 43.95
C ARG A 324 -34.10 -30.46 43.45
N ALA A 325 -33.03 -30.95 44.06
CA ALA A 325 -31.66 -30.63 43.69
C ALA A 325 -30.87 -31.87 43.23
N GLY A 326 -30.03 -31.69 42.21
CA GLY A 326 -29.07 -32.69 41.73
C GLY A 326 -27.77 -32.69 42.54
N MET A 327 -26.63 -32.84 41.85
CA MET A 327 -25.31 -32.82 42.49
C MET A 327 -24.96 -31.44 43.08
N THR A 328 -24.08 -31.42 44.08
CA THR A 328 -23.61 -30.19 44.74
C THR A 328 -22.90 -29.22 43.81
N SER A 329 -22.42 -29.69 42.66
CA SER A 329 -21.76 -28.90 41.61
C SER A 329 -22.70 -28.08 40.72
N SER A 330 -23.99 -27.99 41.05
CA SER A 330 -24.95 -27.28 40.22
C SER A 330 -24.66 -25.77 40.21
N PRO A 331 -24.64 -25.15 39.01
CA PRO A 331 -24.44 -23.70 38.83
C PRO A 331 -25.51 -22.81 39.49
N LEU A 332 -26.64 -23.39 39.89
CA LEU A 332 -27.77 -22.69 40.50
C LEU A 332 -27.56 -22.33 41.99
N ARG A 333 -26.49 -22.81 42.63
CA ARG A 333 -26.19 -22.47 44.05
C ARG A 333 -25.31 -21.22 44.11
N SER A 334 -25.75 -20.22 44.88
CA SER A 334 -25.11 -18.90 44.98
C SER A 334 -23.62 -18.94 45.39
N THR A 335 -23.21 -19.97 46.13
CA THR A 335 -21.82 -20.14 46.57
C THR A 335 -20.87 -20.61 45.47
N ARG A 336 -21.37 -21.02 44.29
CA ARG A 336 -20.54 -21.46 43.15
C ARG A 336 -21.22 -21.10 41.83
N ARG A 337 -20.84 -19.95 41.25
CA ARG A 337 -21.22 -19.56 39.89
C ARG A 337 -20.54 -20.50 38.89
N CYS A 338 -21.35 -21.18 38.09
CA CYS A 338 -20.95 -21.62 36.77
C CYS A 338 -22.09 -21.17 35.84
N THR A 339 -21.80 -20.59 34.69
CA THR A 339 -22.82 -20.31 33.68
C THR A 339 -22.67 -21.33 32.57
N ARG A 340 -23.81 -21.81 32.04
CA ARG A 340 -23.85 -22.66 30.85
C ARG A 340 -23.19 -21.91 29.69
N ARG A 341 -22.36 -22.59 28.90
CA ARG A 341 -21.80 -22.09 27.63
C ARG A 341 -22.87 -21.34 26.83
N HIS A 342 -22.73 -20.03 26.69
CA HIS A 342 -23.41 -19.32 25.62
C HIS A 342 -22.72 -19.71 24.31
N GLY A 343 -23.54 -20.13 23.34
CA GLY A 343 -23.08 -20.51 22.01
C GLY A 343 -22.21 -19.42 21.41
N VAL A 344 -21.10 -19.84 20.82
CA VAL A 344 -20.21 -18.99 20.04
C VAL A 344 -21.06 -18.41 18.90
N HIS A 345 -21.32 -17.10 18.93
CA HIS A 345 -21.74 -16.41 17.72
C HIS A 345 -20.56 -16.46 16.77
N LEU A 346 -20.67 -17.33 15.76
CA LEU A 346 -19.81 -17.34 14.59
C LEU A 346 -20.05 -16.02 13.83
N LEU A 347 -19.37 -14.96 14.25
CA LEU A 347 -19.15 -13.82 13.38
C LEU A 347 -18.16 -14.28 12.32
N ALA A 348 -18.70 -14.70 11.18
CA ALA A 348 -17.99 -14.90 9.94
C ALA A 348 -17.45 -13.55 9.42
N ALA A 349 -16.46 -12.98 10.11
CA ALA A 349 -15.61 -11.99 9.52
C ALA A 349 -14.62 -12.74 8.64
N ARG A 350 -14.81 -12.69 7.31
CA ARG A 350 -13.79 -13.11 6.34
C ARG A 350 -12.45 -12.50 6.79
N PRO A 351 -11.45 -13.30 7.20
CA PRO A 351 -10.20 -12.75 7.68
C PRO A 351 -9.52 -12.04 6.50
N ARG A 352 -9.37 -10.72 6.59
CA ARG A 352 -8.37 -10.02 5.79
C ARG A 352 -7.02 -10.54 6.26
N ARG A 353 -6.41 -11.40 5.43
CA ARG A 353 -5.16 -12.10 5.70
C ARG A 353 -4.04 -11.10 6.02
N PRO A 354 -3.50 -11.09 7.25
CA PRO A 354 -2.34 -10.28 7.61
C PRO A 354 -1.08 -10.91 7.02
N SER A 355 -0.25 -10.11 6.37
CA SER A 355 1.03 -10.53 5.82
C SER A 355 2.03 -10.82 6.94
N GLY A 356 2.38 -12.09 7.14
CA GLY A 356 3.42 -12.52 8.07
C GLY A 356 4.80 -12.32 7.48
N ARG A 357 5.44 -11.18 7.76
CA ARG A 357 6.84 -10.92 7.35
C ARG A 357 7.80 -10.70 8.52
N GLY A 358 7.41 -11.07 9.74
CA GLY A 358 8.21 -10.72 10.92
C GLY A 358 9.41 -11.62 11.21
N ARG A 359 9.47 -12.81 10.61
CA ARG A 359 10.47 -13.83 10.99
C ARG A 359 10.90 -14.79 9.87
N PHE A 360 10.46 -14.57 8.64
CA PHE A 360 11.00 -15.34 7.51
C PHE A 360 12.43 -14.93 7.14
N ASP A 361 12.97 -13.85 7.73
CA ASP A 361 14.39 -13.47 7.62
C ASP A 361 15.36 -14.51 8.23
N GLN A 362 14.84 -15.50 8.98
CA GLN A 362 15.59 -16.68 9.43
C GLN A 362 14.89 -17.99 9.01
N GLY A 363 14.00 -17.93 8.02
CA GLY A 363 13.27 -19.09 7.54
C GLY A 363 14.22 -20.02 6.79
N ARG A 364 14.60 -21.11 7.45
CA ARG A 364 15.38 -22.18 6.81
C ARG A 364 14.41 -23.16 6.15
N LEU A 365 14.64 -23.52 4.90
CA LEU A 365 13.82 -24.50 4.18
C LEU A 365 14.30 -25.91 4.53
N ALA A 366 13.40 -26.87 4.75
CA ALA A 366 13.76 -28.28 5.00
C ALA A 366 13.28 -29.17 3.84
N GLN A 367 14.05 -30.20 3.49
CA GLN A 367 13.69 -31.16 2.42
C GLN A 367 12.46 -32.03 2.77
N ASP A 368 11.77 -32.49 1.72
CA ASP A 368 10.38 -32.97 1.72
C ASP A 368 10.13 -34.39 2.30
N GLU A 369 11.12 -35.15 2.78
CA GLU A 369 10.91 -36.55 3.23
C GLU A 369 10.93 -36.77 4.76
N ALA A 370 10.76 -35.72 5.57
CA ALA A 370 10.94 -35.84 7.02
C ALA A 370 9.62 -35.95 7.83
N ALA A 371 8.61 -36.66 7.32
CA ALA A 371 7.36 -36.88 8.08
C ALA A 371 7.52 -37.88 9.27
N GLY A 372 8.65 -38.61 9.34
CA GLY A 372 8.84 -39.70 10.31
C GLY A 372 9.67 -39.38 11.55
N SER A 373 10.66 -38.48 11.50
CA SER A 373 11.57 -38.24 12.65
C SER A 373 12.52 -37.02 12.54
N PRO A 374 12.07 -35.80 12.19
CA PRO A 374 12.96 -34.65 11.99
C PRO A 374 13.51 -34.03 13.29
N PHE A 375 13.12 -34.53 14.46
CA PHE A 375 13.28 -33.79 15.72
C PHE A 375 14.50 -34.17 16.57
N GLN A 376 15.34 -35.11 16.12
CA GLN A 376 16.43 -35.66 16.95
C GLN A 376 17.80 -34.95 16.81
N GLY A 377 17.95 -33.98 15.91
CA GLY A 377 19.24 -33.33 15.65
C GLY A 377 19.35 -31.84 16.02
N GLU A 378 18.23 -31.13 16.21
CA GLU A 378 18.23 -29.70 16.49
C GLU A 378 17.84 -29.38 17.93
N ASN A 379 18.44 -28.33 18.49
CA ASN A 379 18.02 -27.76 19.77
C ASN A 379 16.70 -27.00 19.57
N LEU A 380 15.58 -27.73 19.61
CA LEU A 380 14.22 -27.28 19.30
C LEU A 380 13.58 -26.52 20.48
N GLU A 381 14.12 -25.35 20.82
CA GLU A 381 13.57 -24.56 21.91
C GLU A 381 12.20 -23.93 21.57
N SER A 382 11.96 -23.57 20.30
CA SER A 382 10.72 -22.94 19.82
C SER A 382 10.66 -22.91 18.29
N VAL A 383 9.91 -23.83 17.68
CA VAL A 383 9.88 -24.02 16.22
C VAL A 383 8.46 -24.17 15.67
N LEU A 384 8.14 -23.43 14.61
CA LEU A 384 6.95 -23.62 13.79
C LEU A 384 7.35 -24.36 12.51
N VAL A 385 6.68 -25.47 12.20
CA VAL A 385 6.89 -26.24 10.98
C VAL A 385 5.68 -26.08 10.07
N ILE A 386 5.90 -25.56 8.87
CA ILE A 386 4.88 -25.44 7.83
C ILE A 386 5.13 -26.56 6.82
N ALA A 387 4.35 -27.64 6.94
CA ALA A 387 4.40 -28.80 6.07
C ALA A 387 3.38 -28.68 4.94
N GLU A 388 3.59 -29.38 3.83
CA GLU A 388 2.66 -29.37 2.69
C GLU A 388 1.27 -29.91 3.07
N GLU A 389 1.22 -31.02 3.81
CA GLU A 389 0.03 -31.66 4.40
C GLU A 389 0.40 -32.21 5.79
N VAL A 390 -0.59 -32.29 6.69
CA VAL A 390 -0.38 -32.82 8.04
C VAL A 390 -1.15 -34.13 8.19
N ASP A 391 -0.44 -35.24 8.05
CA ASP A 391 -0.99 -36.57 8.31
C ASP A 391 -1.33 -36.78 9.80
N GLU A 392 -2.28 -37.67 10.09
CA GLU A 392 -2.67 -38.00 11.46
C GLU A 392 -1.49 -38.46 12.32
N ASN A 393 -0.56 -39.22 11.74
CA ASN A 393 0.66 -39.66 12.43
C ASN A 393 1.57 -38.48 12.80
N LEU A 394 1.74 -37.52 11.90
CA LEU A 394 2.55 -36.32 12.14
C LEU A 394 1.89 -35.41 13.20
N TYR A 395 0.57 -35.29 13.17
CA TYR A 395 -0.19 -34.58 14.18
C TYR A 395 -0.08 -35.24 15.56
N LEU A 396 -0.23 -36.56 15.64
CA LEU A 396 -0.14 -37.30 16.90
C LEU A 396 1.28 -37.31 17.49
N ALA A 397 2.31 -37.30 16.63
CA ALA A 397 3.71 -37.17 17.06
C ALA A 397 4.03 -35.78 17.62
N SER A 398 3.46 -34.73 17.03
CA SER A 398 3.73 -33.34 17.42
C SER A 398 2.86 -32.82 18.57
N ARG A 399 1.67 -33.38 18.81
CA ARG A 399 0.68 -32.85 19.80
C ARG A 399 1.21 -32.65 21.23
N ASN A 400 2.19 -33.44 21.65
CA ASN A 400 2.74 -33.41 23.01
C ASN A 400 4.02 -32.58 23.12
N LEU A 401 4.52 -32.03 22.01
CA LEU A 401 5.71 -31.17 22.00
C LEU A 401 5.28 -29.73 22.31
N VAL A 402 5.52 -29.28 23.53
CA VAL A 402 5.04 -27.97 24.03
C VAL A 402 5.55 -26.78 23.20
N ASN A 403 6.74 -26.91 22.60
CA ASN A 403 7.44 -25.84 21.89
C ASN A 403 7.48 -26.03 20.36
N VAL A 404 6.75 -27.03 19.84
CA VAL A 404 6.73 -27.33 18.40
C VAL A 404 5.28 -27.32 17.92
N LEU A 405 5.00 -26.55 16.88
CA LEU A 405 3.71 -26.57 16.19
C LEU A 405 3.90 -26.94 14.73
N VAL A 406 3.13 -27.91 14.26
CA VAL A 406 3.08 -28.32 12.86
C VAL A 406 1.74 -27.88 12.28
N VAL A 407 1.76 -27.17 11.16
CA VAL A 407 0.57 -26.61 10.51
C VAL A 407 0.70 -26.62 8.99
N GLU A 408 -0.43 -26.72 8.29
CA GLU A 408 -0.48 -26.54 6.84
C GLU A 408 -0.40 -25.05 6.45
N PRO A 409 -0.07 -24.73 5.18
CA PRO A 409 0.03 -23.34 4.69
C PRO A 409 -1.25 -22.53 4.88
N ARG A 410 -2.41 -23.20 4.85
CA ARG A 410 -3.73 -22.59 5.03
C ARG A 410 -3.99 -22.11 6.46
N TYR A 411 -3.39 -22.78 7.44
CA TYR A 411 -3.60 -22.53 8.86
C TYR A 411 -2.43 -21.76 9.49
N ALA A 412 -1.40 -21.41 8.73
CA ALA A 412 -0.31 -20.55 9.16
C ALA A 412 -0.83 -19.14 9.50
N ASP A 413 -1.05 -18.89 10.79
CA ASP A 413 -1.55 -17.63 11.29
C ASP A 413 -0.40 -16.69 11.74
N PRO A 414 -0.61 -15.36 11.68
CA PRO A 414 0.43 -14.39 12.04
C PRO A 414 0.78 -14.40 13.53
N VAL A 415 -0.06 -14.96 14.41
CA VAL A 415 0.24 -15.02 15.85
C VAL A 415 1.25 -16.14 16.11
N SER A 416 1.04 -17.32 15.52
CA SER A 416 2.00 -18.43 15.55
C SER A 416 3.34 -18.02 14.94
N LEU A 417 3.34 -17.32 13.79
CA LEU A 417 4.57 -16.82 13.15
C LEU A 417 5.37 -15.83 14.02
N VAL A 418 4.71 -15.09 14.91
CA VAL A 418 5.38 -14.17 15.85
C VAL A 418 5.84 -14.89 17.11
N HIS A 419 5.05 -15.87 17.58
CA HIS A 419 5.30 -16.62 18.81
C HIS A 419 6.55 -17.50 18.71
N TYR A 420 6.68 -18.27 17.62
CA TYR A 420 7.80 -19.18 17.43
C TYR A 420 9.06 -18.45 16.98
N LYS A 421 10.22 -18.81 17.55
CA LYS A 421 11.48 -18.13 17.24
C LYS A 421 12.01 -18.50 15.85
N LYS A 422 11.88 -19.76 15.47
CA LYS A 422 12.28 -20.32 14.18
C LYS A 422 11.06 -20.80 13.41
N VAL A 423 11.08 -20.63 12.09
CA VAL A 423 10.05 -21.13 11.18
C VAL A 423 10.72 -21.98 10.11
N LEU A 424 10.32 -23.24 9.99
CA LEU A 424 10.75 -24.17 8.96
C LEU A 424 9.62 -24.35 7.96
N VAL A 425 9.93 -24.30 6.68
CA VAL A 425 8.95 -24.49 5.61
C VAL A 425 9.46 -25.57 4.65
N THR A 426 8.62 -26.56 4.37
CA THR A 426 8.92 -27.59 3.35
C THR A 426 8.79 -26.99 1.96
N LYS A 427 9.52 -27.53 0.97
CA LYS A 427 9.48 -26.99 -0.40
C LYS A 427 8.08 -27.09 -1.00
N GLY A 428 7.38 -28.21 -0.81
CA GLY A 428 5.98 -28.37 -1.25
C GLY A 428 5.02 -27.34 -0.61
N ALA A 429 5.28 -26.95 0.64
CA ALA A 429 4.52 -25.87 1.29
C ALA A 429 4.77 -24.49 0.66
N VAL A 430 5.98 -24.20 0.18
CA VAL A 430 6.29 -22.95 -0.52
C VAL A 430 5.49 -22.83 -1.82
N ASP A 431 5.33 -23.93 -2.55
CA ASP A 431 4.54 -23.95 -3.78
C ASP A 431 3.05 -23.71 -3.50
N LYS A 432 2.48 -24.33 -2.45
CA LYS A 432 1.10 -24.03 -2.01
C LYS A 432 0.95 -22.57 -1.54
N LEU A 433 1.94 -22.00 -0.84
CA LEU A 433 1.93 -20.58 -0.46
C LEU A 433 1.98 -19.67 -1.70
N LYS A 434 2.76 -20.03 -2.70
CA LYS A 434 2.85 -19.31 -3.98
C LYS A 434 1.49 -19.30 -4.69
N GLU A 435 0.79 -20.43 -4.77
CA GLU A 435 -0.57 -20.48 -5.34
C GLU A 435 -1.58 -19.65 -4.55
N MET A 436 -1.49 -19.67 -3.22
CA MET A 436 -2.42 -18.93 -2.35
C MET A 436 -2.25 -17.40 -2.39
N PHE A 437 -1.05 -16.92 -2.71
CA PHE A 437 -0.69 -15.50 -2.70
C PHE A 437 -0.42 -14.89 -4.08
N ALA A 438 -0.41 -15.71 -5.14
CA ALA A 438 -0.49 -15.27 -6.53
C ALA A 438 -1.83 -14.54 -6.81
#